data_AF-A0A1S4D7X3-F1
#
_entry.id   AF-A0A1S4D7X3-F1
#
_cell.length_a   1.000
_cell.length_b   1.000
_cell.length_c   1.000
_cell.angle_alpha   90.00
_cell.angle_beta   90.00
_cell.angle_gamma   90.00
#
_symmetry.space_group_name_H-M   'P 1'
#
loop_
_entity.id
_entity.type
_entity.pdbx_description
1 polymer ?
#
loop_
_entity_poly.entity_id
_entity_poly.type
_entity_poly.pdbx_seq_one_letter_code
_entity_poly.pdbx_strand_id
1 'polypeptide(L)'
;MERRHQVFSVDLLERYATKGRGAITCMATGNDVIVLGTSKGWVIRHDFGVGDSYDIDLSVGRPGEQSVHKVFVDPGGSHCIATVIGSSGADTYYTHAKWTKPRILSKLKGLVVNAVAWNRQHITEASTREIIMGTDNGQLYEMAVDVKDKMEKYVKLLFELKELPEAFTGLQMETASVHNGTRFYVMAVTPTRLYSFTGIGSLEAVFASYVDRTVHFMELPGEIPNSELHFFIKQRRAVHFAWLSGAGIYHGDLKFGVQHSSPNGDENFVENKALLDYSKFSEGVEGVKPSSLAVSEFHFLLLIGNKVKVVNRISEQIVEELYFDQTPDAVSRGIFGLCSDASAGLFYAYDQNSIFQVSVNDEGRDMWKVYLDLKEYAAALANCRDALQRDQVYLVQAEAAFAAKEFLRAASFYAKINYVLSFEEISLKFISIGEQDALRTFLLRKLDNLSKDEKCQITMISTWATELYLDKVHLFLN
;
A
#
# COMPACT_ATOMS: atom_id res chain seq x y z
N MET A 1 29.96 -7.69 -14.07
CA MET A 1 29.02 -7.68 -12.94
C MET A 1 28.00 -6.61 -13.22
N GLU A 2 26.88 -6.97 -13.85
CA GLU A 2 25.73 -6.06 -13.93
C GLU A 2 25.30 -5.75 -12.51
N ARG A 3 25.38 -4.48 -12.10
CA ARG A 3 24.65 -4.04 -10.91
C ARG A 3 23.19 -4.33 -11.23
N ARG A 4 22.62 -5.40 -10.65
CA ARG A 4 21.17 -5.56 -10.58
C ARG A 4 20.67 -4.22 -10.04
N HIS A 5 19.96 -3.46 -10.87
CA HIS A 5 19.41 -2.18 -10.43
C HIS A 5 18.45 -2.49 -9.30
N GLN A 6 18.80 -2.06 -8.08
CA GLN A 6 18.03 -2.36 -6.89
C GLN A 6 16.64 -1.78 -7.02
N VAL A 7 15.63 -2.52 -6.55
CA VAL A 7 14.24 -2.08 -6.65
C VAL A 7 14.01 -0.92 -5.69
N PHE A 8 14.64 -1.01 -4.52
CA PHE A 8 14.64 0.01 -3.49
C PHE A 8 16.09 0.37 -3.14
N SER A 9 16.32 1.64 -2.78
CA SER A 9 17.59 2.08 -2.18
C SER A 9 17.36 2.65 -0.81
N VAL A 10 18.39 2.59 0.03
CA VAL A 10 18.37 3.15 1.38
C VAL A 10 19.43 4.23 1.46
N ASP A 11 19.01 5.41 1.87
CA ASP A 11 19.88 6.56 2.05
C ASP A 11 19.69 7.10 3.46
N LEU A 12 20.80 7.44 4.13
CA LEU A 12 20.74 8.12 5.42
C LEU A 12 20.24 9.56 5.19
N LEU A 13 19.10 9.89 5.77
CA LEU A 13 18.49 11.21 5.65
C LEU A 13 19.00 12.16 6.74
N GLU A 14 18.98 11.71 8.01
CA GLU A 14 19.37 12.54 9.16
C GLU A 14 19.97 11.66 10.27
N ARG A 15 21.20 11.95 10.75
CA ARG A 15 21.92 11.10 11.73
C ARG A 15 21.69 11.47 13.20
N TYR A 16 21.29 12.71 13.46
CA TYR A 16 21.08 13.25 14.81
C TYR A 16 19.70 13.90 14.92
N ALA A 17 18.69 13.17 14.43
CA ALA A 17 17.35 13.67 14.24
C ALA A 17 16.68 14.11 15.56
N THR A 18 17.12 13.58 16.70
CA THR A 18 16.60 13.95 18.02
C THR A 18 17.26 15.17 18.65
N LYS A 19 18.38 15.66 18.09
CA LYS A 19 19.14 16.80 18.62
C LYS A 19 19.48 16.66 20.12
N GLY A 20 19.70 15.42 20.59
CA GLY A 20 20.03 15.11 21.99
C GLY A 20 18.84 15.07 22.96
N ARG A 21 17.61 15.15 22.46
CA ARG A 21 16.38 15.28 23.26
C ARG A 21 15.72 13.94 23.61
N GLY A 22 16.53 12.90 23.81
CA GLY A 22 16.07 11.53 24.09
C GLY A 22 16.07 10.65 22.84
N ALA A 23 15.78 9.36 23.01
CA ALA A 23 15.69 8.42 21.89
C ALA A 23 14.34 8.56 21.17
N ILE A 24 14.30 8.28 19.87
CA ILE A 24 13.04 8.21 19.11
C ILE A 24 12.19 7.05 19.64
N THR A 25 10.94 7.32 19.97
CA THR A 25 9.96 6.32 20.44
C THR A 25 8.91 6.02 19.38
N CYS A 26 8.57 7.00 18.55
CA CYS A 26 7.61 6.87 17.46
C CYS A 26 7.87 7.93 16.39
N MET A 27 7.46 7.65 15.16
CA MET A 27 7.57 8.55 14.02
C MET A 27 6.29 8.51 13.19
N ALA A 28 5.88 9.67 12.66
CA ALA A 28 4.79 9.79 11.69
C ALA A 28 5.20 10.77 10.58
N THR A 29 4.66 10.54 9.39
CA THR A 29 5.03 11.30 8.19
C THR A 29 3.80 11.74 7.40
N GLY A 30 3.91 12.87 6.72
CA GLY A 30 2.90 13.34 5.77
C GLY A 30 3.37 14.55 4.95
N ASN A 31 3.28 14.44 3.63
CA ASN A 31 3.71 15.47 2.68
C ASN A 31 5.15 15.98 2.91
N ASP A 32 6.10 15.05 2.99
CA ASP A 32 7.53 15.29 3.19
C ASP A 32 7.90 15.93 4.54
N VAL A 33 6.96 15.85 5.48
CA VAL A 33 7.14 16.24 6.88
C VAL A 33 7.32 14.99 7.71
N ILE A 34 8.36 14.96 8.53
CA ILE A 34 8.60 13.92 9.53
C ILE A 34 8.43 14.51 10.92
N VAL A 35 7.60 13.87 11.74
CA VAL A 35 7.44 14.21 13.16
C VAL A 35 7.89 13.03 14.01
N LEU A 36 8.80 13.31 14.93
CA LEU A 36 9.35 12.37 15.90
C LEU A 36 8.78 12.64 17.28
N GLY A 37 8.41 11.58 17.99
CA GLY A 37 8.24 11.60 19.44
C GLY A 37 9.49 11.04 20.11
N THR A 38 9.89 11.62 21.25
CA THR A 38 11.06 11.16 22.01
C THR A 38 10.73 10.62 23.40
N SER A 39 11.67 9.85 23.93
CA SER A 39 11.63 9.29 25.29
C SER A 39 11.68 10.33 26.41
N LYS A 40 11.94 11.62 26.08
CA LYS A 40 11.96 12.74 27.03
C LYS A 40 10.81 13.73 26.80
N GLY A 41 9.78 13.33 26.07
CA GLY A 41 8.57 14.15 25.92
C GLY A 41 8.68 15.24 24.87
N TRP A 42 9.67 15.15 23.98
CA TRP A 42 9.83 16.12 22.88
C TRP A 42 9.13 15.64 21.63
N VAL A 43 8.51 16.58 20.93
CA VAL A 43 8.06 16.42 19.55
C VAL A 43 8.97 17.23 18.65
N ILE A 44 9.62 16.57 17.71
CA ILE A 44 10.57 17.20 16.79
C ILE A 44 10.03 17.04 15.38
N ARG A 45 9.82 18.16 14.70
CA ARG A 45 9.38 18.19 13.31
C ARG A 45 10.55 18.56 12.41
N HIS A 46 10.73 17.76 11.37
CA HIS A 46 11.60 18.02 10.23
C HIS A 46 10.72 18.20 8.99
N ASP A 47 10.73 19.38 8.38
CA ASP A 47 10.01 19.68 7.14
C ASP A 47 11.02 19.72 5.99
N PHE A 48 11.15 18.62 5.25
CA PHE A 48 12.13 18.51 4.17
C PHE A 48 11.68 19.22 2.89
N GLY A 49 10.39 19.49 2.75
CA GLY A 49 9.84 20.25 1.62
C GLY A 49 10.15 21.74 1.69
N VAL A 50 10.01 22.36 2.87
CA VAL A 50 10.21 23.82 3.05
C VAL A 50 11.55 24.16 3.71
N GLY A 51 12.17 23.20 4.42
CA GLY A 51 13.45 23.38 5.11
C GLY A 51 13.33 23.94 6.53
N ASP A 52 12.12 24.02 7.09
CA ASP A 52 11.89 24.45 8.47
C ASP A 52 11.95 23.23 9.42
N SER A 53 12.56 23.40 10.59
CA SER A 53 12.55 22.38 11.63
C SER A 53 12.36 23.03 12.98
N TYR A 54 11.43 22.51 13.76
CA TYR A 54 11.16 23.01 15.10
C TYR A 54 10.95 21.84 16.07
N ASP A 55 11.13 22.14 17.34
CA ASP A 55 11.02 21.16 18.40
C ASP A 55 10.26 21.76 19.59
N ILE A 56 9.36 20.95 20.14
CA ILE A 56 8.42 21.36 21.18
C ILE A 56 8.55 20.41 22.36
N ASP A 57 8.77 20.98 23.54
CA ASP A 57 8.76 20.25 24.80
C ASP A 57 7.32 20.10 25.29
N LEU A 58 6.81 18.87 25.32
CA LEU A 58 5.49 18.56 25.88
C LEU A 58 5.55 18.23 27.38
N SER A 59 6.75 18.07 27.95
CA SER A 59 6.97 17.74 29.36
C SER A 59 6.94 18.96 30.29
N VAL A 60 6.96 20.19 29.74
CA VAL A 60 7.05 21.43 30.52
C VAL A 60 5.94 21.52 31.56
N GLY A 61 6.34 21.70 32.83
CA GLY A 61 5.44 21.88 33.96
C GLY A 61 4.89 20.58 34.55
N ARG A 62 5.41 19.41 34.16
CA ARG A 62 5.02 18.11 34.72
C ARG A 62 6.17 17.45 35.49
N PRO A 63 5.89 16.85 36.66
CA PRO A 63 6.90 16.08 37.40
C PRO A 63 7.14 14.69 36.77
N GLY A 64 8.38 14.21 36.89
CA GLY A 64 8.78 12.86 36.45
C GLY A 64 9.14 12.74 34.97
N GLU A 65 9.55 11.54 34.56
CA GLU A 65 9.82 11.23 33.16
C GLU A 65 8.51 11.19 32.36
N GLN A 66 8.52 11.86 31.21
CA GLN A 66 7.40 11.93 30.27
C GLN A 66 7.91 11.41 28.93
N SER A 67 7.28 10.38 28.38
CA SER A 67 7.65 9.81 27.09
C SER A 67 6.55 10.05 26.08
N VAL A 68 6.91 10.44 24.86
CA VAL A 68 5.93 10.47 23.77
C VAL A 68 5.61 9.04 23.39
N HIS A 69 4.32 8.69 23.48
CA HIS A 69 3.80 7.35 23.19
C HIS A 69 3.55 7.15 21.70
N LYS A 70 2.79 8.07 21.09
CA LYS A 70 2.48 8.09 19.66
C LYS A 70 2.41 9.53 19.16
N VAL A 71 2.80 9.70 17.90
CA VAL A 71 2.59 10.91 17.12
C VAL A 71 1.83 10.57 15.85
N PHE A 72 0.98 11.48 15.40
CA PHE A 72 0.18 11.35 14.19
C PHE A 72 0.28 12.65 13.42
N VAL A 73 0.53 12.55 12.12
CA VAL A 73 0.61 13.68 11.19
C VAL A 73 -0.42 13.47 10.10
N ASP A 74 -1.10 14.54 9.71
CA ASP A 74 -2.08 14.46 8.62
C ASP A 74 -1.40 14.34 7.25
N PRO A 75 -2.12 13.89 6.21
CA PRO A 75 -1.55 13.72 4.88
C PRO A 75 -0.96 14.99 4.27
N GLY A 76 -1.39 16.19 4.68
CA GLY A 76 -0.84 17.48 4.25
C GLY A 76 0.28 18.02 5.13
N GLY A 77 0.67 17.30 6.19
CA GLY A 77 1.77 17.66 7.08
C GLY A 77 1.49 18.88 7.98
N SER A 78 0.27 19.41 8.05
CA SER A 78 -0.06 20.66 8.77
C SER A 78 -0.48 20.43 10.22
N HIS A 79 -1.20 19.36 10.49
CA HIS A 79 -1.78 18.99 11.77
C HIS A 79 -0.99 17.85 12.40
N CYS A 80 -0.71 17.98 13.69
CA CYS A 80 -0.04 16.94 14.46
C CYS A 80 -0.76 16.70 15.79
N ILE A 81 -0.99 15.43 16.11
CA ILE A 81 -1.48 14.97 17.40
C ILE A 81 -0.37 14.15 18.05
N ALA A 82 -0.08 14.42 19.32
CA ALA A 82 0.93 13.69 20.09
C ALA A 82 0.37 13.30 21.46
N THR A 83 0.47 12.02 21.80
CA THR A 83 0.08 11.51 23.11
C THR A 83 1.32 11.27 23.94
N VAL A 84 1.35 11.84 25.14
CA VAL A 84 2.43 11.72 26.11
C VAL A 84 1.92 10.89 27.28
N ILE A 85 2.73 9.94 27.72
CA ILE A 85 2.46 9.12 28.90
C ILE A 85 3.54 9.43 29.93
N GLY A 86 3.10 9.69 31.17
CA GLY A 86 3.99 9.82 32.31
C GLY A 86 3.30 9.40 33.60
N SER A 87 3.94 9.70 34.72
CA SER A 87 3.46 9.32 36.06
C SER A 87 2.04 9.83 36.41
N SER A 88 1.63 10.95 35.80
CA SER A 88 0.32 11.58 36.02
C SER A 88 -0.80 11.05 35.13
N GLY A 89 -0.54 10.05 34.29
CA GLY A 89 -1.46 9.53 33.28
C GLY A 89 -1.10 9.99 31.86
N ALA A 90 -2.07 9.87 30.95
CA ALA A 90 -1.93 10.19 29.54
C ALA A 90 -2.55 11.56 29.19
N ASP A 91 -1.83 12.32 28.38
CA ASP A 91 -2.27 13.61 27.86
C ASP A 91 -2.03 13.71 26.37
N THR A 92 -3.02 14.22 25.66
CA THR A 92 -2.97 14.38 24.21
C THR A 92 -2.84 15.86 23.86
N TYR A 93 -1.88 16.16 23.00
CA TYR A 93 -1.55 17.49 22.53
C TYR A 93 -1.84 17.61 21.04
N TYR A 94 -2.33 18.76 20.64
CA TYR A 94 -2.45 19.19 19.26
C TYR A 94 -1.45 20.30 18.99
N THR A 95 -0.76 20.22 17.84
CA THR A 95 0.04 21.32 17.32
C THR A 95 -0.18 21.47 15.82
N HIS A 96 -0.10 22.71 15.36
CA HIS A 96 -0.14 23.04 13.94
C HIS A 96 1.26 23.41 13.46
N ALA A 97 1.59 23.17 12.19
CA ALA A 97 2.89 23.44 11.57
C ALA A 97 3.38 24.87 11.81
N LYS A 98 2.45 25.84 11.79
CA LYS A 98 2.75 27.27 11.99
C LYS A 98 2.78 27.71 13.46
N TRP A 99 2.62 26.80 14.43
CA TRP A 99 2.54 27.16 15.85
C TRP A 99 3.83 26.82 16.59
N THR A 100 4.22 27.74 17.48
CA THR A 100 5.38 27.55 18.37
C THR A 100 5.03 26.97 19.73
N LYS A 101 3.72 26.90 20.07
CA LYS A 101 3.23 26.37 21.34
C LYS A 101 2.14 25.33 21.10
N PRO A 102 2.24 24.15 21.71
CA PRO A 102 1.23 23.12 21.60
C PRO A 102 -0.02 23.51 22.38
N ARG A 103 -1.11 22.79 22.13
CA ARG A 103 -2.38 22.90 22.87
C ARG A 103 -2.74 21.56 23.45
N ILE A 104 -3.03 21.54 24.75
CA ILE A 104 -3.53 20.35 25.42
C ILE A 104 -5.01 20.16 25.06
N LEU A 105 -5.37 18.94 24.65
CA LEU A 105 -6.74 18.57 24.35
C LEU A 105 -7.41 18.06 25.62
N SER A 106 -7.95 18.99 26.40
CA SER A 106 -8.47 18.75 27.74
C SER A 106 -9.58 17.69 27.81
N LYS A 107 -10.41 17.60 26.76
CA LYS A 107 -11.49 16.61 26.67
C LYS A 107 -10.99 15.17 26.47
N LEU A 108 -9.70 14.98 26.13
CA LEU A 108 -9.05 13.68 25.96
C LEU A 108 -8.18 13.28 27.16
N LYS A 109 -8.22 14.04 28.25
CA LYS A 109 -7.37 13.78 29.42
C LYS A 109 -7.62 12.39 29.99
N GLY A 110 -6.56 11.62 30.19
CA GLY A 110 -6.61 10.25 30.70
C GLY A 110 -6.88 9.18 29.65
N LEU A 111 -7.18 9.54 28.40
CA LEU A 111 -7.31 8.60 27.29
C LEU A 111 -5.97 8.41 26.59
N VAL A 112 -5.55 7.16 26.38
CA VAL A 112 -4.37 6.84 25.58
C VAL A 112 -4.80 6.68 24.12
N VAL A 113 -4.52 7.69 23.29
CA VAL A 113 -4.80 7.62 21.86
C VAL A 113 -3.72 6.81 21.15
N ASN A 114 -4.13 5.70 20.53
CA ASN A 114 -3.24 4.73 19.88
C ASN A 114 -3.29 4.78 18.36
N ALA A 115 -4.43 5.22 17.79
CA ALA A 115 -4.63 5.31 16.35
C ALA A 115 -5.44 6.55 16.00
N VAL A 116 -5.14 7.16 14.84
CA VAL A 116 -5.88 8.30 14.29
C VAL A 116 -6.13 8.07 12.81
N ALA A 117 -7.38 8.18 12.38
CA ALA A 117 -7.76 8.22 10.97
C ALA A 117 -8.13 9.65 10.56
N TRP A 118 -7.36 10.18 9.62
CA TRP A 118 -7.56 11.48 9.03
C TRP A 118 -8.58 11.44 7.89
N ASN A 119 -9.47 12.42 7.80
CA ASN A 119 -10.32 12.58 6.63
C ASN A 119 -9.53 13.18 5.45
N ARG A 120 -8.80 12.33 4.73
CA ARG A 120 -7.87 12.73 3.66
C ARG A 120 -8.49 13.60 2.57
N GLN A 121 -9.79 13.44 2.29
CA GLN A 121 -10.46 14.13 1.20
C GLN A 121 -10.96 15.52 1.59
N HIS A 122 -11.23 15.75 2.88
CA HIS A 122 -11.83 16.99 3.36
C HIS A 122 -10.92 17.81 4.29
N ILE A 123 -9.83 17.22 4.81
CA ILE A 123 -8.85 17.91 5.63
C ILE A 123 -8.19 19.07 4.87
N THR A 124 -7.94 20.16 5.58
CA THR A 124 -7.33 21.39 5.05
C THR A 124 -6.42 21.98 6.10
N GLU A 125 -5.42 22.78 5.73
CA GLU A 125 -4.55 23.46 6.70
C GLU A 125 -5.33 24.23 7.80
N ALA A 126 -6.52 24.76 7.49
CA ALA A 126 -7.32 25.50 8.46
C ALA A 126 -8.13 24.64 9.45
N SER A 127 -8.40 23.38 9.11
CA SER A 127 -9.31 22.51 9.85
C SER A 127 -9.01 21.04 9.58
N THR A 128 -8.93 20.25 10.65
CA THR A 128 -8.79 18.79 10.55
C THR A 128 -10.01 18.12 9.92
N ARG A 129 -11.16 18.83 9.90
CA ARG A 129 -12.49 18.22 9.77
C ARG A 129 -12.70 17.12 10.81
N GLU A 130 -13.71 16.29 10.61
CA GLU A 130 -13.94 15.10 11.42
C GLU A 130 -12.78 14.10 11.26
N ILE A 131 -12.16 13.76 12.39
CA ILE A 131 -11.16 12.71 12.50
C ILE A 131 -11.66 11.68 13.51
N ILE A 132 -11.21 10.43 13.34
CA ILE A 132 -11.53 9.34 14.26
C ILE A 132 -10.27 9.00 15.05
N MET A 133 -10.42 8.79 16.35
CA MET A 133 -9.35 8.40 17.27
C MET A 133 -9.71 7.08 17.94
N GLY A 134 -8.78 6.13 17.94
CA GLY A 134 -8.89 4.87 18.66
C GLY A 134 -8.03 4.89 19.92
N THR A 135 -8.56 4.33 21.00
CA THR A 135 -7.92 4.29 22.33
C THR A 135 -7.42 2.90 22.71
N ASP A 136 -6.75 2.80 23.85
CA ASP A 136 -6.26 1.56 24.46
C ASP A 136 -7.36 0.66 25.06
N ASN A 137 -8.53 1.22 25.36
CA ASN A 137 -9.68 0.52 25.94
C ASN A 137 -10.78 0.18 24.93
N GLY A 138 -10.45 0.11 23.63
CA GLY A 138 -11.39 -0.32 22.59
C GLY A 138 -12.50 0.69 22.28
N GLN A 139 -12.25 1.99 22.48
CA GLN A 139 -13.20 3.06 22.17
C GLN A 139 -12.78 3.84 20.91
N LEU A 140 -13.76 4.26 20.11
CA LEU A 140 -13.60 5.16 18.97
C LEU A 140 -14.26 6.49 19.27
N TYR A 141 -13.50 7.58 19.09
CA TYR A 141 -13.96 8.94 19.29
C TYR A 141 -13.90 9.76 18.00
N GLU A 142 -14.87 10.64 17.80
CA GLU A 142 -14.83 11.70 16.80
C GLU A 142 -14.31 12.99 17.41
N MET A 143 -13.45 13.71 16.69
CA MET A 143 -13.05 15.08 17.04
C MET A 143 -12.89 15.93 15.79
N ALA A 144 -13.00 17.24 15.95
CA ALA A 144 -12.54 18.21 14.96
C ALA A 144 -11.83 19.39 15.66
N VAL A 145 -10.79 19.90 15.01
CA VAL A 145 -10.04 21.08 15.45
C VAL A 145 -10.00 22.09 14.31
N ASP A 146 -10.41 23.32 14.60
CA ASP A 146 -10.14 24.46 13.73
C ASP A 146 -8.96 25.26 14.27
N VAL A 147 -8.03 25.60 13.38
CA VAL A 147 -6.81 26.34 13.73
C VAL A 147 -7.15 27.73 14.30
N LYS A 148 -8.27 28.33 13.88
CA LYS A 148 -8.72 29.63 14.40
C LYS A 148 -9.08 29.58 15.89
N ASP A 149 -9.74 28.51 16.31
CA ASP A 149 -10.29 28.37 17.67
C ASP A 149 -9.21 27.94 18.67
N LYS A 150 -8.11 27.36 18.17
CA LYS A 150 -6.96 26.89 18.97
C LYS A 150 -7.30 25.83 20.03
N MET A 151 -8.43 25.14 19.87
CA MET A 151 -8.92 24.09 20.78
C MET A 151 -9.84 23.11 20.05
N GLU A 152 -10.12 21.97 20.69
CA GLU A 152 -11.07 20.97 20.20
C GLU A 152 -12.51 21.51 20.17
N LYS A 153 -13.15 21.47 19.00
CA LYS A 153 -14.56 21.86 18.85
C LYS A 153 -15.45 20.95 19.70
N TYR A 154 -15.27 19.66 19.49
CA TYR A 154 -15.99 18.60 20.20
C TYR A 154 -15.12 17.36 20.28
N VAL A 155 -15.45 16.50 21.23
CA VAL A 155 -15.00 15.11 21.31
C VAL A 155 -16.24 14.29 21.59
N LYS A 156 -16.56 13.31 20.74
CA LYS A 156 -17.76 12.48 20.85
C LYS A 156 -17.36 11.01 20.84
N LEU A 157 -17.90 10.20 21.74
CA LEU A 157 -17.76 8.74 21.67
C LEU A 157 -18.66 8.22 20.54
N LEU A 158 -18.09 7.49 19.60
CA LEU A 158 -18.79 6.90 18.46
C LEU A 158 -19.12 5.43 18.69
N PHE A 159 -18.17 4.67 19.23
CA PHE A 159 -18.27 3.22 19.33
C PHE A 159 -17.36 2.68 20.44
N GLU A 160 -17.74 1.53 21.03
CA GLU A 160 -16.98 0.85 22.08
C GLU A 160 -17.10 -0.66 21.91
N LEU A 161 -15.96 -1.35 21.96
CA LEU A 161 -15.86 -2.80 21.93
C LEU A 161 -16.32 -3.39 23.27
N LYS A 162 -17.50 -4.02 23.29
CA LYS A 162 -18.08 -4.60 24.51
C LYS A 162 -17.57 -6.01 24.83
N GLU A 163 -17.36 -6.83 23.80
CA GLU A 163 -16.97 -8.24 23.98
C GLU A 163 -15.50 -8.38 24.36
N LEU A 164 -14.63 -7.64 23.66
CA LEU A 164 -13.19 -7.69 23.83
C LEU A 164 -12.63 -6.26 23.69
N PRO A 165 -12.47 -5.51 24.79
CA PRO A 165 -12.05 -4.11 24.79
C PRO A 165 -10.53 -3.97 24.57
N GLU A 166 -10.05 -4.52 23.45
CA GLU A 166 -8.66 -4.40 23.03
C GLU A 166 -8.34 -2.99 22.50
N ALA A 167 -7.08 -2.61 22.65
CA ALA A 167 -6.55 -1.39 22.07
C ALA A 167 -6.69 -1.38 20.54
N PHE A 168 -7.20 -0.27 19.99
CA PHE A 168 -7.11 -0.02 18.56
C PHE A 168 -5.68 0.38 18.21
N THR A 169 -4.99 -0.44 17.40
CA THR A 169 -3.58 -0.22 17.03
C THR A 169 -3.40 0.39 15.64
N GLY A 170 -4.46 0.37 14.82
CA GLY A 170 -4.46 1.00 13.50
C GLY A 170 -5.86 1.41 13.08
N LEU A 171 -5.96 2.54 12.39
CA LEU A 171 -7.23 3.12 11.93
C LEU A 171 -7.00 3.85 10.62
N GLN A 172 -7.84 3.58 9.63
CA GLN A 172 -7.82 4.25 8.32
C GLN A 172 -9.25 4.58 7.90
N MET A 173 -9.43 5.71 7.20
CA MET A 173 -10.73 6.16 6.72
C MET A 173 -10.63 6.68 5.29
N GLU A 174 -11.64 6.36 4.49
CA GLU A 174 -11.86 6.91 3.15
C GLU A 174 -13.32 7.36 3.01
N THR A 175 -13.55 8.36 2.17
CA THR A 175 -14.90 8.87 1.90
C THR A 175 -15.26 8.76 0.41
N ALA A 176 -16.54 8.79 0.09
CA ALA A 176 -17.01 8.92 -1.28
C ALA A 176 -18.30 9.74 -1.33
N SER A 177 -18.35 10.71 -2.24
CA SER A 177 -19.57 11.45 -2.52
C SER A 177 -20.60 10.53 -3.20
N VAL A 178 -21.80 10.46 -2.64
CA VAL A 178 -22.96 9.74 -3.19
C VAL A 178 -24.15 10.70 -3.31
N HIS A 179 -25.17 10.33 -4.09
CA HIS A 179 -26.35 11.20 -4.31
C HIS A 179 -27.04 11.65 -3.00
N ASN A 180 -26.96 10.82 -1.94
CA ASN A 180 -27.60 11.07 -0.65
C ASN A 180 -26.61 11.52 0.46
N GLY A 181 -25.43 12.04 0.12
CA GLY A 181 -24.47 12.59 1.07
C GLY A 181 -23.06 12.00 0.94
N THR A 182 -22.32 11.96 2.05
CA THR A 182 -20.99 11.36 2.11
C THR A 182 -21.09 9.93 2.63
N ARG A 183 -20.51 8.97 1.91
CA ARG A 183 -20.30 7.62 2.41
C ARG A 183 -18.92 7.53 3.07
N PHE A 184 -18.88 6.93 4.25
CA PHE A 184 -17.67 6.64 4.99
C PHE A 184 -17.31 5.15 4.89
N TYR A 185 -16.01 4.88 4.76
CA TYR A 185 -15.42 3.55 4.85
C TYR A 185 -14.32 3.64 5.90
N VAL A 186 -14.52 3.01 7.05
CA VAL A 186 -13.57 3.01 8.17
C VAL A 186 -13.08 1.59 8.39
N MET A 187 -11.78 1.42 8.47
CA MET A 187 -11.14 0.16 8.85
C MET A 187 -10.35 0.37 10.13
N ALA A 188 -10.60 -0.48 11.11
CA ALA A 188 -9.96 -0.42 12.43
C ALA A 188 -9.37 -1.80 12.75
N VAL A 189 -8.18 -1.83 13.35
CA VAL A 189 -7.54 -3.07 13.78
C VAL A 189 -7.19 -3.03 15.26
N THR A 190 -7.35 -4.17 15.91
CA THR A 190 -6.77 -4.51 17.21
C THR A 190 -5.64 -5.54 16.99
N PRO A 191 -4.96 -6.03 18.03
CA PRO A 191 -3.99 -7.11 17.88
C PRO A 191 -4.55 -8.39 17.23
N THR A 192 -5.84 -8.69 17.46
CA THR A 192 -6.46 -9.96 17.04
C THR A 192 -7.60 -9.80 16.02
N ARG A 193 -8.18 -8.60 15.87
CA ARG A 193 -9.37 -8.38 15.03
C ARG A 193 -9.23 -7.19 14.08
N LEU A 194 -9.79 -7.34 12.87
CA LEU A 194 -9.99 -6.28 11.90
C LEU A 194 -11.48 -6.02 11.73
N TYR A 195 -11.88 -4.78 11.93
CA TYR A 195 -13.26 -4.29 11.83
C TYR A 195 -13.41 -3.39 10.60
N SER A 196 -14.56 -3.51 9.93
CA SER A 196 -14.92 -2.65 8.80
C SER A 196 -16.28 -2.01 9.06
N PHE A 197 -16.33 -0.68 9.04
CA PHE A 197 -17.55 0.11 9.21
C PHE A 197 -17.84 0.90 7.95
N THR A 198 -19.08 0.82 7.48
CA THR A 198 -19.54 1.51 6.27
C THR A 198 -20.92 2.10 6.48
N GLY A 199 -21.11 3.34 6.01
CA GLY A 199 -22.41 3.99 6.11
C GLY A 199 -22.43 5.35 5.42
N ILE A 200 -23.64 5.89 5.23
CA ILE A 200 -23.87 7.19 4.58
C ILE A 200 -24.38 8.17 5.63
N GLY A 201 -23.95 9.43 5.56
CA GLY A 201 -24.44 10.50 6.45
C GLY A 201 -23.31 11.12 7.26
N SER A 202 -23.44 11.12 8.58
CA SER A 202 -22.38 11.52 9.52
C SER A 202 -21.73 10.27 10.14
N LEU A 203 -20.50 10.41 10.66
CA LEU A 203 -19.84 9.32 11.40
C LEU A 203 -20.70 8.80 12.55
N GLU A 204 -21.33 9.71 13.30
CA GLU A 204 -22.30 9.36 14.36
C GLU A 204 -23.42 8.45 13.84
N ALA A 205 -24.02 8.76 12.68
CA ALA A 205 -25.06 7.91 12.08
C ALA A 205 -24.51 6.55 11.61
N VAL A 206 -23.28 6.53 11.07
CA VAL A 206 -22.62 5.28 10.67
C VAL A 206 -22.43 4.37 11.87
N PHE A 207 -21.77 4.83 12.94
CA PHE A 207 -21.49 4.00 14.10
C PHE A 207 -22.74 3.66 14.93
N ALA A 208 -23.73 4.54 14.99
CA ALA A 208 -25.01 4.24 15.63
C ALA A 208 -25.70 3.01 14.99
N SER A 209 -25.57 2.82 13.68
CA SER A 209 -26.13 1.65 12.99
C SER A 209 -25.48 0.32 13.40
N TYR A 210 -24.27 0.37 13.99
CA TYR A 210 -23.52 -0.80 14.48
C TYR A 210 -23.71 -1.06 15.98
N VAL A 211 -24.52 -0.26 16.68
CA VAL A 211 -24.84 -0.51 18.10
C VAL A 211 -25.81 -1.69 18.25
N ASP A 212 -26.82 -1.76 17.37
CA ASP A 212 -27.85 -2.80 17.38
C ASP A 212 -27.57 -3.93 16.36
N ARG A 213 -26.59 -3.74 15.48
CA ARG A 213 -26.17 -4.69 14.45
C ARG A 213 -24.89 -5.41 14.86
N THR A 214 -24.77 -6.68 14.51
CA THR A 214 -23.51 -7.42 14.63
C THR A 214 -22.43 -6.76 13.78
N VAL A 215 -21.34 -6.31 14.39
CA VAL A 215 -20.18 -5.78 13.67
C VAL A 215 -19.48 -6.91 12.96
N HIS A 216 -19.31 -6.78 11.64
CA HIS A 216 -18.47 -7.72 10.89
C HIS A 216 -17.00 -7.46 11.20
N PHE A 217 -16.34 -8.49 11.71
CA PHE A 217 -14.90 -8.48 11.94
C PHE A 217 -14.27 -9.76 11.40
N MET A 218 -12.99 -9.66 11.08
CA MET A 218 -12.13 -10.79 10.82
C MET A 218 -11.22 -10.98 12.02
N GLU A 219 -11.21 -12.18 12.60
CA GLU A 219 -10.33 -12.53 13.72
C GLU A 219 -9.20 -13.43 13.22
N LEU A 220 -7.97 -13.05 13.54
CA LEU A 220 -6.78 -13.83 13.23
C LEU A 220 -6.03 -14.10 14.55
N PRO A 221 -5.78 -15.37 14.89
CA PRO A 221 -5.15 -15.72 16.16
C PRO A 221 -3.67 -15.37 16.16
N GLY A 222 -3.09 -15.33 17.37
CA GLY A 222 -1.66 -15.24 17.58
C GLY A 222 -1.22 -13.89 18.15
N GLU A 223 -0.17 -13.92 18.95
CA GLU A 223 0.41 -12.74 19.56
C GLU A 223 1.41 -12.06 18.61
N ILE A 224 1.40 -10.74 18.54
CA ILE A 224 2.37 -9.96 17.78
C ILE A 224 2.86 -8.78 18.61
N PRO A 225 4.13 -8.37 18.52
CA PRO A 225 4.64 -7.23 19.28
C PRO A 225 3.90 -5.93 18.95
N ASN A 226 3.51 -5.73 17.69
CA ASN A 226 2.82 -4.55 17.22
C ASN A 226 1.90 -4.93 16.04
N SER A 227 0.63 -4.53 16.11
CA SER A 227 -0.35 -4.73 15.03
C SER A 227 -0.53 -3.41 14.30
N GLU A 228 -0.34 -3.41 12.98
CA GLU A 228 -0.34 -2.20 12.16
C GLU A 228 -1.32 -2.32 10.98
N LEU A 229 -1.96 -1.20 10.63
CA LEU A 229 -2.84 -1.10 9.45
C LEU A 229 -2.32 -0.02 8.49
N HIS A 230 -2.04 -0.44 7.26
CA HIS A 230 -1.48 0.43 6.22
C HIS A 230 -2.34 0.40 4.96
N PHE A 231 -2.60 1.59 4.41
CA PHE A 231 -3.26 1.76 3.11
C PHE A 231 -2.23 2.25 2.09
N PHE A 232 -2.14 1.56 0.95
CA PHE A 232 -1.44 2.10 -0.21
C PHE A 232 -2.37 3.02 -0.98
N ILE A 233 -1.93 4.26 -1.20
CA ILE A 233 -2.68 5.28 -1.94
C ILE A 233 -2.10 5.40 -3.34
N LYS A 234 -2.97 5.33 -4.35
CA LYS A 234 -2.65 5.68 -5.74
C LYS A 234 -3.61 6.77 -6.19
N GLN A 235 -3.08 7.85 -6.77
CA GLN A 235 -3.91 8.96 -7.29
C GLN A 235 -4.92 9.50 -6.25
N ARG A 236 -4.48 9.71 -5.00
CA ARG A 236 -5.29 10.22 -3.87
C ARG A 236 -6.42 9.31 -3.39
N ARG A 237 -6.42 8.03 -3.75
CA ARG A 237 -7.38 7.05 -3.25
C ARG A 237 -6.66 5.80 -2.78
N ALA A 238 -7.07 5.25 -1.63
CA ALA A 238 -6.54 3.96 -1.22
C ALA A 238 -6.94 2.86 -2.23
N VAL A 239 -5.99 2.00 -2.58
CA VAL A 239 -6.19 0.90 -3.55
C VAL A 239 -5.97 -0.45 -2.88
N HIS A 240 -5.07 -0.50 -1.91
CA HIS A 240 -4.77 -1.73 -1.17
C HIS A 240 -4.69 -1.44 0.32
N PHE A 241 -4.98 -2.46 1.11
CA PHE A 241 -4.69 -2.45 2.54
C PHE A 241 -3.81 -3.64 2.91
N ALA A 242 -3.08 -3.49 4.00
CA ALA A 242 -2.42 -4.60 4.66
C ALA A 242 -2.50 -4.43 6.18
N TRP A 243 -2.77 -5.53 6.86
CA TRP A 243 -2.84 -5.67 8.29
C TRP A 243 -1.75 -6.62 8.77
N LEU A 244 -0.83 -6.11 9.58
CA LEU A 244 0.19 -6.88 10.25
C LEU A 244 -0.44 -7.55 11.50
N SER A 245 -0.74 -8.85 11.41
CA SER A 245 -1.45 -9.60 12.45
C SER A 245 -0.60 -10.73 13.05
N GLY A 246 -1.06 -11.34 14.14
CA GLY A 246 -0.37 -12.47 14.78
C GLY A 246 -0.15 -13.70 13.90
N ALA A 247 -1.08 -13.98 12.98
CA ALA A 247 -1.06 -15.15 12.09
C ALA A 247 -0.29 -14.92 10.78
N GLY A 248 -0.15 -13.67 10.36
CA GLY A 248 0.42 -13.31 9.05
C GLY A 248 0.06 -11.88 8.65
N ILE A 249 0.40 -11.51 7.42
CA ILE A 249 -0.02 -10.23 6.84
C ILE A 249 -1.30 -10.46 6.05
N TYR A 250 -2.42 -9.94 6.55
CA TYR A 250 -3.69 -10.02 5.85
C TYR A 250 -3.87 -8.80 4.96
N HIS A 251 -4.11 -9.00 3.67
CA HIS A 251 -4.14 -7.92 2.69
C HIS A 251 -5.17 -8.16 1.60
N GLY A 252 -5.45 -7.12 0.81
CA GLY A 252 -6.35 -7.19 -0.34
C GLY A 252 -6.58 -5.84 -0.99
N ASP A 253 -7.54 -5.81 -1.90
CA ASP A 253 -7.88 -4.65 -2.71
C ASP A 253 -9.05 -3.88 -2.12
N LEU A 254 -8.97 -2.56 -2.20
CA LEU A 254 -10.01 -1.63 -1.73
C LEU A 254 -10.80 -1.10 -2.93
N LYS A 255 -12.10 -1.39 -2.95
CA LYS A 255 -13.03 -0.88 -3.97
C LYS A 255 -14.08 0.01 -3.31
N PHE A 256 -13.91 1.32 -3.49
CA PHE A 256 -14.88 2.30 -3.02
C PHE A 256 -15.79 2.72 -4.17
N GLY A 257 -17.11 2.82 -3.96
CA GLY A 257 -18.04 3.36 -4.97
C GLY A 257 -19.39 2.64 -5.07
N VAL A 258 -20.28 3.18 -5.92
CA VAL A 258 -21.72 2.86 -5.97
C VAL A 258 -22.02 1.50 -6.64
N GLN A 259 -21.18 1.04 -7.57
CA GLN A 259 -21.40 -0.24 -8.30
C GLN A 259 -21.18 -1.48 -7.41
N HIS A 260 -20.36 -1.30 -6.36
CA HIS A 260 -20.15 -2.13 -5.18
C HIS A 260 -21.32 -2.37 -4.24
N SER A 261 -22.38 -1.56 -4.31
CA SER A 261 -23.08 -1.24 -3.07
C SER A 261 -24.60 -1.24 -3.10
N SER A 262 -25.16 -2.22 -2.42
CA SER A 262 -26.50 -2.28 -1.88
C SER A 262 -26.82 -1.05 -1.01
N PRO A 263 -28.10 -0.65 -0.97
CA PRO A 263 -28.57 0.46 -0.16
C PRO A 263 -28.46 0.19 1.37
N ASN A 264 -28.19 -1.05 1.80
CA ASN A 264 -28.21 -1.47 3.20
C ASN A 264 -26.84 -1.46 3.91
N GLY A 265 -25.80 -0.92 3.24
CA GLY A 265 -24.51 -0.62 3.88
C GLY A 265 -23.72 -1.85 4.34
N ASP A 266 -24.00 -3.03 3.79
CA ASP A 266 -23.41 -4.31 4.22
C ASP A 266 -22.40 -4.88 3.23
N GLU A 267 -21.93 -4.11 2.24
CA GLU A 267 -20.84 -4.58 1.39
C GLU A 267 -19.47 -4.36 2.03
N ASN A 268 -18.78 -5.48 2.10
CA ASN A 268 -17.35 -5.58 2.23
C ASN A 268 -16.67 -4.92 1.02
N PHE A 269 -16.22 -3.68 1.17
CA PHE A 269 -15.43 -2.90 0.19
C PHE A 269 -14.02 -3.46 -0.07
N VAL A 270 -13.79 -4.70 0.36
CA VAL A 270 -12.51 -5.40 0.33
C VAL A 270 -12.64 -6.62 -0.57
N GLU A 271 -11.81 -6.69 -1.60
CA GLU A 271 -11.74 -7.78 -2.58
C GLU A 271 -10.36 -8.45 -2.56
N ASN A 272 -10.21 -9.59 -3.24
CA ASN A 272 -8.93 -10.28 -3.46
C ASN A 272 -8.11 -10.47 -2.16
N LYS A 273 -8.79 -10.96 -1.13
CA LYS A 273 -8.24 -11.15 0.21
C LYS A 273 -7.23 -12.29 0.22
N ALA A 274 -6.07 -12.07 0.83
CA ALA A 274 -5.04 -13.08 1.03
C ALA A 274 -4.38 -12.93 2.40
N LEU A 275 -3.84 -14.03 2.91
CA LEU A 275 -3.08 -14.09 4.15
C LEU A 275 -1.67 -14.61 3.84
N LEU A 276 -0.68 -13.75 4.02
CA LEU A 276 0.72 -14.06 3.80
C LEU A 276 1.35 -14.59 5.09
N ASP A 277 1.80 -15.84 5.05
CA ASP A 277 2.39 -16.56 6.18
C ASP A 277 3.85 -16.16 6.45
N TYR A 278 4.21 -15.97 7.72
CA TYR A 278 5.57 -15.59 8.13
C TYR A 278 6.62 -16.68 7.93
N SER A 279 6.24 -17.95 7.82
CA SER A 279 7.15 -19.07 7.53
C SER A 279 7.91 -18.88 6.21
N LYS A 280 7.39 -18.08 5.28
CA LYS A 280 8.07 -17.74 4.02
C LYS A 280 9.29 -16.84 4.20
N PHE A 281 9.47 -16.22 5.37
CA PHE A 281 10.52 -15.23 5.61
C PHE A 281 11.67 -15.72 6.48
N SER A 282 11.57 -16.92 7.04
CA SER A 282 12.61 -17.52 7.88
C SER A 282 12.77 -19.01 7.60
N GLU A 283 14.01 -19.49 7.59
CA GLU A 283 14.35 -20.91 7.42
C GLU A 283 14.08 -21.76 8.69
N GLY A 284 13.52 -21.17 9.74
CA GLY A 284 13.21 -21.82 11.03
C GLY A 284 11.76 -22.32 11.15
N VAL A 285 11.51 -23.18 12.14
CA VAL A 285 10.20 -23.83 12.40
C VAL A 285 9.14 -22.82 12.89
N GLU A 286 9.56 -21.74 13.57
CA GLU A 286 8.68 -20.61 13.92
C GLU A 286 9.02 -19.42 13.02
N GLY A 287 8.03 -18.97 12.24
CA GLY A 287 8.14 -17.79 11.38
C GLY A 287 8.50 -16.54 12.19
N VAL A 288 9.59 -15.84 11.86
CA VAL A 288 9.95 -14.59 12.54
C VAL A 288 8.96 -13.49 12.15
N LYS A 289 8.21 -12.98 13.13
CA LYS A 289 7.21 -11.93 12.92
C LYS A 289 7.89 -10.58 12.69
N PRO A 290 7.48 -9.80 11.67
CA PRO A 290 7.97 -8.44 11.47
C PRO A 290 7.61 -7.53 12.65
N SER A 291 8.50 -6.62 13.00
CA SER A 291 8.24 -5.59 14.00
C SER A 291 7.48 -4.38 13.45
N SER A 292 7.55 -4.16 12.13
CA SER A 292 6.87 -3.08 11.42
C SER A 292 6.67 -3.41 9.94
N LEU A 293 5.63 -2.82 9.34
CA LEU A 293 5.20 -3.02 7.97
C LEU A 293 5.10 -1.67 7.23
N ALA A 294 5.43 -1.64 5.96
CA ALA A 294 4.98 -0.61 5.03
C ALA A 294 4.56 -1.23 3.69
N VAL A 295 3.70 -0.54 2.95
CA VAL A 295 3.06 -1.08 1.73
C VAL A 295 3.31 -0.14 0.56
N SER A 296 3.93 -0.65 -0.50
CA SER A 296 4.08 0.02 -1.79
C SER A 296 3.07 -0.54 -2.82
N GLU A 297 3.18 -0.14 -4.09
CA GLU A 297 2.25 -0.61 -5.12
C GLU A 297 2.30 -2.13 -5.25
N PHE A 298 3.51 -2.69 -5.33
CA PHE A 298 3.72 -4.12 -5.58
C PHE A 298 4.41 -4.87 -4.45
N HIS A 299 4.89 -4.18 -3.41
CA HIS A 299 5.72 -4.80 -2.37
C HIS A 299 5.24 -4.49 -0.94
N PHE A 300 5.52 -5.43 -0.05
CA PHE A 300 5.57 -5.23 1.38
C PHE A 300 7.01 -4.99 1.81
N LEU A 301 7.24 -3.96 2.61
CA LEU A 301 8.50 -3.71 3.28
C LEU A 301 8.36 -4.20 4.72
N LEU A 302 9.08 -5.27 5.05
CA LEU A 302 8.97 -5.96 6.35
C LEU A 302 10.23 -5.75 7.16
N LEU A 303 10.10 -5.08 8.31
CA LEU A 303 11.21 -4.96 9.25
C LEU A 303 11.34 -6.24 10.06
N ILE A 304 12.37 -7.04 9.78
CA ILE A 304 12.65 -8.30 10.49
C ILE A 304 14.06 -8.21 11.08
N GLY A 305 14.13 -8.18 12.41
CA GLY A 305 15.37 -7.91 13.12
C GLY A 305 15.86 -6.49 12.82
N ASN A 306 16.93 -6.39 12.03
CA ASN A 306 17.61 -5.13 11.71
C ASN A 306 17.74 -4.88 10.20
N LYS A 307 16.91 -5.57 9.41
CA LYS A 307 16.90 -5.49 7.95
C LYS A 307 15.46 -5.32 7.48
N VAL A 308 15.30 -4.69 6.32
CA VAL A 308 13.99 -4.61 5.65
C VAL A 308 13.98 -5.62 4.52
N LYS A 309 13.10 -6.63 4.62
CA LYS A 309 12.84 -7.56 3.53
C LYS A 309 11.77 -6.97 2.62
N VAL A 310 12.06 -6.88 1.33
CA VAL A 310 11.13 -6.45 0.29
C VAL A 310 10.47 -7.70 -0.29
N VAL A 311 9.17 -7.85 -0.04
CA VAL A 311 8.39 -9.02 -0.46
C VAL A 311 7.38 -8.61 -1.51
N ASN A 312 7.32 -9.30 -2.63
CA ASN A 312 6.30 -9.04 -3.64
C ASN A 312 4.92 -9.46 -3.12
N ARG A 313 3.93 -8.58 -3.24
CA ARG A 313 2.57 -8.80 -2.71
C ARG A 313 1.79 -9.89 -3.44
N ILE A 314 2.18 -10.19 -4.69
CA ILE A 314 1.44 -11.10 -5.57
C ILE A 314 2.12 -12.46 -5.65
N SER A 315 3.45 -12.49 -5.88
CA SER A 315 4.21 -13.75 -5.91
C SER A 315 4.62 -14.25 -4.53
N GLU A 316 4.52 -13.40 -3.50
CA GLU A 316 4.90 -13.69 -2.11
C GLU A 316 6.39 -14.05 -1.95
N GLN A 317 7.22 -13.69 -2.93
CA GLN A 317 8.67 -13.93 -2.94
C GLN A 317 9.43 -12.73 -2.39
N ILE A 318 10.53 -13.01 -1.68
CA ILE A 318 11.50 -11.97 -1.29
C ILE A 318 12.27 -11.55 -2.55
N VAL A 319 12.16 -10.27 -2.90
CA VAL A 319 12.82 -9.67 -4.06
C VAL A 319 14.18 -9.11 -3.68
N GLU A 320 14.27 -8.48 -2.51
CA GLU A 320 15.47 -7.78 -2.05
C GLU A 320 15.52 -7.72 -0.52
N GLU A 321 16.73 -7.60 0.05
CA GLU A 321 16.95 -7.29 1.45
C GLU A 321 17.72 -5.97 1.54
N LEU A 322 17.18 -5.03 2.29
CA LEU A 322 17.77 -3.71 2.51
C LEU A 322 18.51 -3.67 3.85
N TYR A 323 19.68 -3.07 3.78
CA TYR A 323 20.61 -2.93 4.89
C TYR A 323 20.79 -1.46 5.21
N PHE A 324 20.95 -1.15 6.49
CA PHE A 324 21.16 0.20 6.97
C PHE A 324 22.60 0.33 7.43
N ASP A 325 23.28 1.37 6.97
CA ASP A 325 24.66 1.65 7.37
C ASP A 325 24.69 2.03 8.86
N GLN A 326 24.99 1.04 9.69
CA GLN A 326 25.17 1.23 11.12
C GLN A 326 26.63 1.55 11.39
N THR A 327 26.87 2.72 11.99
CA THR A 327 28.20 3.02 12.51
C THR A 327 28.57 2.02 13.61
N PRO A 328 29.83 1.57 13.66
CA PRO A 328 30.31 0.63 14.69
C PRO A 328 30.35 1.21 16.11
N ASP A 329 29.93 2.47 16.33
CA ASP A 329 29.73 3.03 17.66
C ASP A 329 28.51 2.39 18.35
N ALA A 330 28.83 1.30 19.06
CA ALA A 330 28.23 0.52 20.15
C ALA A 330 26.85 0.87 20.80
N VAL A 331 25.96 1.67 20.21
CA VAL A 331 24.64 1.98 20.81
C VAL A 331 23.46 1.72 19.87
N SER A 332 23.67 1.51 18.57
CA SER A 332 22.57 1.19 17.64
C SER A 332 21.86 -0.10 18.06
N ARG A 333 20.66 0.03 18.64
CA ARG A 333 19.75 -1.10 18.94
C ARG A 333 19.04 -1.65 17.69
N GLY A 334 19.48 -1.22 16.51
CA GLY A 334 18.86 -1.53 15.24
C GLY A 334 17.73 -0.58 14.86
N ILE A 335 17.16 -0.81 13.67
CA ILE A 335 15.98 -0.08 13.20
C ILE A 335 14.76 -0.44 14.06
N PHE A 336 13.99 0.57 14.47
CA PHE A 336 12.84 0.43 15.35
C PHE A 336 11.51 0.33 14.61
N GLY A 337 11.37 1.02 13.49
CA GLY A 337 10.12 1.02 12.75
C GLY A 337 10.23 1.57 11.35
N LEU A 338 9.17 1.33 10.59
CA LEU A 338 8.95 1.88 9.26
C LEU A 338 7.82 2.91 9.32
N CYS A 339 7.85 3.86 8.39
CA CYS A 339 6.76 4.79 8.17
C CYS A 339 6.61 5.05 6.67
N SER A 340 5.39 5.24 6.21
CA SER A 340 5.10 5.59 4.82
C SER A 340 4.45 6.94 4.74
N ASP A 341 4.99 7.81 3.88
CA ASP A 341 4.31 9.02 3.45
C ASP A 341 3.51 8.69 2.19
N ALA A 342 2.24 8.37 2.39
CA ALA A 342 1.37 8.01 1.28
C ALA A 342 1.00 9.20 0.37
N SER A 343 1.22 10.45 0.81
CA SER A 343 1.03 11.64 -0.02
C SER A 343 2.21 11.86 -0.95
N ALA A 344 3.43 11.67 -0.45
CA ALA A 344 4.68 11.84 -1.21
C ALA A 344 5.12 10.57 -1.95
N GLY A 345 4.59 9.39 -1.58
CA GLY A 345 5.06 8.10 -2.09
C GLY A 345 6.45 7.71 -1.56
N LEU A 346 6.82 8.22 -0.38
CA LEU A 346 8.12 8.01 0.23
C LEU A 346 8.00 7.05 1.42
N PHE A 347 9.08 6.30 1.66
CA PHE A 347 9.18 5.39 2.79
C PHE A 347 10.35 5.79 3.66
N TYR A 348 10.19 5.60 4.96
CA TYR A 348 11.19 5.98 5.94
C TYR A 348 11.39 4.84 6.93
N ALA A 349 12.63 4.70 7.40
CA ALA A 349 12.99 3.84 8.51
C ALA A 349 13.70 4.70 9.57
N TYR A 350 13.59 4.33 10.83
CA TYR A 350 14.24 5.07 11.90
C TYR A 350 14.81 4.13 12.96
N ASP A 351 15.94 4.53 13.52
CA ASP A 351 16.51 3.94 14.73
C ASP A 351 16.27 4.86 15.93
N GLN A 352 17.05 4.70 17.00
CA GLN A 352 16.96 5.54 18.19
C GLN A 352 17.28 7.04 17.97
N ASN A 353 17.95 7.42 16.89
CA ASN A 353 18.43 8.78 16.66
C ASN A 353 18.57 9.19 15.18
N SER A 354 18.50 8.25 14.26
CA SER A 354 18.69 8.47 12.82
C SER A 354 17.41 8.18 12.04
N ILE A 355 17.24 8.90 10.93
CA ILE A 355 16.19 8.67 9.93
C ILE A 355 16.88 8.25 8.63
N PHE A 356 16.34 7.21 8.01
CA PHE A 356 16.74 6.70 6.71
C PHE A 356 15.56 6.83 5.75
N GLN A 357 15.84 7.27 4.53
CA GLN A 357 14.88 7.26 3.44
C GLN A 357 15.02 5.96 2.67
N VAL A 358 13.89 5.30 2.40
CA VAL A 358 13.80 4.13 1.53
C VAL A 358 13.12 4.57 0.24
N SER A 359 13.91 4.73 -0.81
CA SER A 359 13.46 5.25 -2.10
C SER A 359 13.03 4.12 -3.04
N VAL A 360 11.92 4.32 -3.75
CA VAL A 360 11.45 3.40 -4.79
C VAL A 360 12.12 3.79 -6.11
N ASN A 361 12.88 2.87 -6.71
CA ASN A 361 13.57 3.14 -7.97
C ASN A 361 12.79 2.58 -9.16
N ASP A 362 12.52 1.27 -9.15
CA ASP A 362 11.84 0.60 -10.27
C ASP A 362 11.06 -0.63 -9.81
N GLU A 363 10.04 -0.45 -8.99
CA GLU A 363 9.25 -1.58 -8.45
C GLU A 363 8.40 -2.34 -9.47
N GLY A 364 8.10 -1.72 -10.62
CA GLY A 364 7.30 -2.35 -11.68
C GLY A 364 8.09 -3.23 -12.66
N ARG A 365 9.44 -3.22 -12.61
CA ARG A 365 10.31 -3.80 -13.67
C ARG A 365 10.04 -5.24 -14.05
N ASP A 366 9.78 -6.09 -13.06
CA ASP A 366 9.64 -7.54 -13.22
C ASP A 366 8.18 -7.99 -13.02
N MET A 367 7.25 -7.06 -12.81
CA MET A 367 5.83 -7.37 -12.58
C MET A 367 5.17 -8.04 -13.77
N TRP A 368 5.56 -7.73 -14.99
CA TRP A 368 5.05 -8.41 -16.18
C TRP A 368 5.34 -9.92 -16.16
N LYS A 369 6.50 -10.35 -15.62
CA LYS A 369 6.85 -11.76 -15.46
C LYS A 369 6.00 -12.41 -14.38
N VAL A 370 5.83 -11.73 -13.25
CA VAL A 370 4.98 -12.22 -12.15
C VAL A 370 3.55 -12.47 -12.64
N TYR A 371 2.95 -11.51 -13.35
CA TYR A 371 1.61 -11.70 -13.93
C TYR A 371 1.57 -12.76 -15.02
N LEU A 372 2.65 -12.93 -15.79
CA LEU A 372 2.76 -13.96 -16.81
C LEU A 372 2.76 -15.37 -16.18
N ASP A 373 3.48 -15.56 -15.08
CA ASP A 373 3.55 -16.81 -14.33
C ASP A 373 2.18 -17.18 -13.72
N LEU A 374 1.40 -16.17 -13.32
CA LEU A 374 0.02 -16.31 -12.86
C LEU A 374 -1.00 -16.52 -14.00
N LYS A 375 -0.56 -16.50 -15.26
CA LYS A 375 -1.41 -16.56 -16.47
C LYS A 375 -2.40 -15.40 -16.59
N GLU A 376 -2.17 -14.30 -15.87
CA GLU A 376 -2.94 -13.06 -15.99
C GLU A 376 -2.39 -12.19 -17.11
N TYR A 377 -2.58 -12.65 -18.34
CA TYR A 377 -1.92 -12.03 -19.50
C TYR A 377 -2.29 -10.56 -19.74
N ALA A 378 -3.52 -10.14 -19.41
CA ALA A 378 -3.92 -8.75 -19.55
C ALA A 378 -3.14 -7.84 -18.60
N ALA A 379 -2.97 -8.25 -17.35
CA ALA A 379 -2.15 -7.54 -16.36
C ALA A 379 -0.66 -7.58 -16.75
N ALA A 380 -0.17 -8.71 -17.26
CA ALA A 380 1.20 -8.82 -17.76
C ALA A 380 1.49 -7.84 -18.90
N LEU A 381 0.61 -7.75 -19.91
CA LEU A 381 0.74 -6.82 -21.02
C LEU A 381 0.65 -5.35 -20.59
N ALA A 382 -0.19 -5.04 -19.60
CA ALA A 382 -0.31 -3.68 -19.04
C ALA A 382 0.97 -3.24 -18.31
N ASN A 383 1.74 -4.19 -17.75
CA ASN A 383 3.00 -3.93 -17.06
C ASN A 383 4.24 -4.10 -17.95
N CYS A 384 4.08 -4.48 -19.22
CA CYS A 384 5.18 -4.51 -20.18
C CYS A 384 5.55 -3.08 -20.62
N ARG A 385 6.85 -2.76 -20.59
CA ARG A 385 7.39 -1.49 -21.06
C ARG A 385 7.85 -1.59 -22.51
N ASP A 386 8.60 -2.63 -22.81
CA ASP A 386 9.26 -2.79 -24.11
C ASP A 386 8.50 -3.76 -25.04
N ALA A 387 8.76 -3.65 -26.35
CA ALA A 387 8.18 -4.56 -27.33
C ALA A 387 8.64 -6.01 -27.10
N LEU A 388 9.91 -6.22 -26.70
CA LEU A 388 10.44 -7.55 -26.37
C LEU A 388 9.69 -8.23 -25.22
N GLN A 389 9.31 -7.46 -24.19
CA GLN A 389 8.53 -7.98 -23.07
C GLN A 389 7.12 -8.39 -23.53
N ARG A 390 6.48 -7.57 -24.37
CA ARG A 390 5.16 -7.90 -24.95
C ARG A 390 5.23 -9.14 -25.84
N ASP A 391 6.27 -9.26 -26.65
CA ASP A 391 6.51 -10.43 -27.49
C ASP A 391 6.64 -11.71 -26.64
N GLN A 392 7.35 -11.64 -25.51
CA GLN A 392 7.48 -12.78 -24.61
C GLN A 392 6.13 -13.19 -24.00
N VAL A 393 5.28 -12.21 -23.62
CA VAL A 393 3.93 -12.49 -23.13
C VAL A 393 3.06 -13.12 -24.23
N TYR A 394 3.08 -12.56 -25.44
CA TYR A 394 2.35 -13.12 -26.59
C TYR A 394 2.84 -14.51 -26.98
N LEU A 395 4.14 -14.77 -26.86
CA LEU A 395 4.71 -16.09 -27.08
C LEU A 395 4.10 -17.12 -26.13
N VAL A 396 4.13 -16.86 -24.83
CA VAL A 396 3.56 -17.79 -23.84
C VAL A 396 2.04 -17.97 -24.05
N GLN A 397 1.31 -16.90 -24.38
CA GLN A 397 -0.11 -17.01 -24.76
C GLN A 397 -0.32 -17.88 -25.99
N ALA A 398 0.51 -17.71 -27.01
CA ALA A 398 0.44 -18.44 -28.26
C ALA A 398 0.76 -19.92 -28.04
N GLU A 399 1.84 -20.26 -27.32
CA GLU A 399 2.20 -21.65 -26.98
C GLU A 399 1.11 -22.31 -26.14
N ALA A 400 0.52 -21.61 -25.17
CA ALA A 400 -0.57 -22.15 -24.36
C ALA A 400 -1.82 -22.47 -25.20
N ALA A 401 -2.22 -21.56 -26.10
CA ALA A 401 -3.33 -21.79 -27.04
C ALA A 401 -3.01 -22.90 -28.04
N PHE A 402 -1.77 -22.99 -28.50
CA PHE A 402 -1.29 -24.01 -29.43
C PHE A 402 -1.31 -25.40 -28.77
N ALA A 403 -0.86 -25.51 -27.53
CA ALA A 403 -0.95 -26.74 -26.72
C ALA A 403 -2.41 -27.16 -26.46
N ALA A 404 -3.31 -26.19 -26.30
CA ALA A 404 -4.76 -26.42 -26.19
C ALA A 404 -5.44 -26.78 -27.54
N LYS A 405 -4.69 -26.86 -28.65
CA LYS A 405 -5.18 -27.08 -30.02
C LYS A 405 -6.10 -25.98 -30.55
N GLU A 406 -6.07 -24.80 -29.93
CA GLU A 406 -6.81 -23.61 -30.39
C GLU A 406 -5.98 -22.84 -31.43
N PHE A 407 -5.67 -23.48 -32.56
CA PHE A 407 -4.68 -22.99 -33.53
C PHE A 407 -4.99 -21.60 -34.10
N LEU A 408 -6.27 -21.26 -34.32
CA LEU A 408 -6.68 -19.92 -34.80
C LEU A 408 -6.36 -18.81 -33.78
N ARG A 409 -6.55 -19.08 -32.49
CA ARG A 409 -6.20 -18.13 -31.42
C ARG A 409 -4.69 -18.01 -31.28
N ALA A 410 -3.98 -19.14 -31.30
CA ALA A 410 -2.52 -19.15 -31.31
C ALA A 410 -1.95 -18.32 -32.46
N ALA A 411 -2.46 -18.50 -33.68
CA ALA A 411 -2.09 -17.73 -34.86
C ALA A 411 -2.27 -16.21 -34.68
N SER A 412 -3.38 -15.81 -34.05
CA SER A 412 -3.65 -14.39 -33.76
C SER A 412 -2.67 -13.79 -32.76
N PHE A 413 -2.15 -14.58 -31.80
CA PHE A 413 -1.13 -14.12 -30.86
C PHE A 413 0.28 -14.14 -31.48
N TYR A 414 0.66 -15.19 -32.21
CA TYR A 414 1.93 -15.24 -32.93
C TYR A 414 2.08 -14.08 -33.93
N ALA A 415 1.00 -13.66 -34.57
CA ALA A 415 1.00 -12.52 -35.50
C ALA A 415 1.39 -11.17 -34.83
N LYS A 416 1.31 -11.07 -33.51
CA LYS A 416 1.70 -9.88 -32.75
C LYS A 416 3.17 -9.86 -32.35
N ILE A 417 3.87 -10.99 -32.44
CA ILE A 417 5.29 -11.13 -32.10
C ILE A 417 6.13 -10.59 -33.27
N ASN A 418 7.14 -9.77 -32.98
CA ASN A 418 7.97 -9.13 -34.01
C ASN A 418 9.46 -9.47 -33.91
N TYR A 419 9.97 -9.78 -32.72
CA TYR A 419 11.40 -9.88 -32.46
C TYR A 419 11.82 -11.22 -31.86
N VAL A 420 10.98 -11.85 -31.03
CA VAL A 420 11.37 -13.06 -30.28
C VAL A 420 11.39 -14.32 -31.16
N LEU A 421 10.48 -14.43 -32.12
CA LEU A 421 10.43 -15.52 -33.09
C LEU A 421 10.43 -14.96 -34.51
N SER A 422 11.09 -15.67 -35.41
CA SER A 422 11.08 -15.34 -36.84
C SER A 422 9.74 -15.72 -37.48
N PHE A 423 9.42 -15.05 -38.59
CA PHE A 423 8.23 -15.36 -39.39
C PHE A 423 8.24 -16.81 -39.88
N GLU A 424 9.41 -17.30 -40.29
CA GLU A 424 9.64 -18.66 -40.77
C GLU A 424 9.43 -19.68 -39.66
N GLU A 425 9.96 -19.43 -38.46
CA GLU A 425 9.79 -20.33 -37.31
C GLU A 425 8.31 -20.54 -36.97
N ILE A 426 7.54 -19.44 -36.91
CA ILE A 426 6.09 -19.51 -36.64
C ILE A 426 5.36 -20.25 -37.78
N SER A 427 5.71 -19.92 -39.02
CA SER A 427 5.10 -20.53 -40.21
C SER A 427 5.32 -22.05 -40.25
N LEU A 428 6.55 -22.50 -39.97
CA LEU A 428 6.91 -23.92 -39.92
C LEU A 428 6.12 -24.68 -38.84
N LYS A 429 5.81 -24.06 -37.71
CA LYS A 429 4.97 -24.69 -36.67
C LYS A 429 3.60 -25.10 -37.23
N PHE A 430 2.90 -24.20 -37.92
CA PHE A 430 1.58 -24.51 -38.50
C PHE A 430 1.65 -25.52 -39.66
N ILE A 431 2.67 -25.40 -40.52
CA ILE A 431 2.88 -26.33 -41.65
C ILE A 431 3.12 -27.74 -41.13
N SER A 432 3.93 -27.92 -40.08
CA SER A 432 4.27 -29.24 -39.54
C SER A 432 3.08 -30.01 -38.97
N ILE A 433 2.04 -29.30 -38.50
CA ILE A 433 0.81 -29.89 -37.97
C ILE A 433 -0.27 -30.03 -39.07
N GLY A 434 -0.08 -29.39 -40.23
CA GLY A 434 -1.04 -29.41 -41.33
C GLY A 434 -2.20 -28.43 -41.18
N GLU A 435 -2.09 -27.45 -40.28
CA GLU A 435 -3.16 -26.49 -39.95
C GLU A 435 -3.13 -25.25 -40.86
N GLN A 436 -3.63 -25.42 -42.08
CA GLN A 436 -3.60 -24.38 -43.13
C GLN A 436 -4.49 -23.16 -42.82
N ASP A 437 -5.64 -23.36 -42.18
CA ASP A 437 -6.54 -22.26 -41.84
C ASP A 437 -5.97 -21.36 -40.71
N ALA A 438 -5.20 -21.95 -39.79
CA ALA A 438 -4.47 -21.20 -38.77
C ALA A 438 -3.29 -20.43 -39.37
N LEU A 439 -2.53 -21.04 -40.27
CA LEU A 439 -1.47 -20.36 -41.03
C LEU A 439 -2.01 -19.14 -41.77
N ARG A 440 -3.14 -19.29 -42.49
CA ARG A 440 -3.79 -18.16 -43.17
C ARG A 440 -4.17 -17.05 -42.19
N THR A 441 -4.74 -17.40 -41.04
CA THR A 441 -5.10 -16.42 -40.01
C THR A 441 -3.87 -15.66 -39.50
N PHE A 442 -2.75 -16.37 -39.30
CA PHE A 442 -1.47 -15.75 -38.94
C PHE A 442 -1.00 -14.75 -40.01
N LEU A 443 -1.00 -15.14 -41.28
CA LEU A 443 -0.58 -14.28 -42.39
C LEU A 443 -1.42 -13.00 -42.49
N LEU A 444 -2.76 -13.12 -42.42
CA LEU A 444 -3.66 -11.97 -42.48
C LEU A 444 -3.46 -11.03 -41.28
N ARG A 445 -3.35 -11.58 -40.07
CA ARG A 445 -3.11 -10.77 -38.86
C ARG A 445 -1.73 -10.13 -38.86
N LYS A 446 -0.72 -10.81 -39.40
CA LYS A 446 0.63 -10.24 -39.54
C LYS A 446 0.62 -9.11 -40.55
N LEU A 447 -0.10 -9.25 -41.66
CA LEU A 447 -0.30 -8.21 -42.67
C LEU A 447 -0.96 -6.95 -42.08
N ASP A 448 -1.98 -7.11 -41.23
CA ASP A 448 -2.64 -5.99 -40.53
C ASP A 448 -1.69 -5.21 -39.61
N ASN A 449 -0.65 -5.86 -39.08
CA ASN A 449 0.32 -5.27 -38.14
C ASN A 449 1.54 -4.65 -38.84
N LEU A 450 1.73 -4.87 -40.15
CA LEU A 450 2.86 -4.30 -40.89
C LEU A 450 2.62 -2.83 -41.24
N SER A 451 3.69 -2.05 -41.21
CA SER A 451 3.66 -0.66 -41.66
C SER A 451 3.62 -0.58 -43.19
N LYS A 452 3.03 0.49 -43.73
CA LYS A 452 2.92 0.70 -45.20
C LYS A 452 4.28 0.81 -45.91
N ASP A 453 5.35 1.02 -45.16
CA ASP A 453 6.71 1.15 -45.67
C ASP A 453 7.37 -0.22 -45.92
N GLU A 454 6.86 -1.30 -45.31
CA GLU A 454 7.36 -2.67 -45.45
C GLU A 454 6.84 -3.37 -46.72
N LYS A 455 6.90 -2.68 -47.86
CA LYS A 455 6.30 -3.12 -49.13
C LYS A 455 6.70 -4.54 -49.55
N CYS A 456 7.97 -4.91 -49.36
CA CYS A 456 8.46 -6.23 -49.74
C CYS A 456 7.82 -7.35 -48.89
N GLN A 457 7.73 -7.16 -47.56
CA GLN A 457 7.09 -8.13 -46.66
C GLN A 457 5.58 -8.21 -46.91
N ILE A 458 4.93 -7.07 -47.15
CA ILE A 458 3.51 -7.00 -47.52
C ILE A 458 3.23 -7.80 -48.79
N THR A 459 4.03 -7.59 -49.85
CA THR A 459 3.86 -8.33 -51.11
C THR A 459 4.07 -9.81 -50.90
N MET A 460 5.12 -10.23 -50.19
CA MET A 460 5.41 -11.64 -49.93
C MET A 460 4.27 -12.34 -49.16
N ILE A 461 3.82 -11.75 -48.05
CA ILE A 461 2.72 -12.31 -47.23
C ILE A 461 1.42 -12.34 -48.04
N SER A 462 1.14 -11.31 -48.84
CA SER A 462 -0.08 -11.24 -49.67
C SER A 462 -0.09 -12.29 -50.78
N THR A 463 1.03 -12.52 -51.45
CA THR A 463 1.17 -13.59 -52.46
C THR A 463 0.91 -14.94 -51.82
N TRP A 464 1.55 -15.22 -50.69
CA TRP A 464 1.38 -16.52 -50.02
C TRP A 464 -0.05 -16.72 -49.49
N ALA A 465 -0.66 -15.69 -48.91
CA ALA A 465 -2.06 -15.77 -48.49
C ALA A 465 -2.99 -16.05 -49.68
N THR A 466 -2.72 -15.46 -50.85
CA THR A 466 -3.49 -15.70 -52.08
C THR A 466 -3.35 -17.14 -52.57
N GLU A 467 -2.13 -17.70 -52.56
CA GLU A 467 -1.88 -19.11 -52.89
C GLU A 467 -2.69 -20.04 -51.96
N LEU A 468 -2.67 -19.80 -50.65
CA LEU A 468 -3.46 -20.58 -49.69
C LEU A 468 -4.98 -20.48 -49.93
N TYR A 469 -5.48 -19.36 -50.45
CA TYR A 469 -6.89 -19.24 -50.82
C TYR A 469 -7.21 -20.01 -52.10
N LEU A 470 -6.34 -19.93 -53.10
CA LEU A 470 -6.50 -20.68 -54.35
C LEU A 470 -6.50 -22.19 -54.09
N ASP A 471 -5.57 -22.69 -53.28
CA ASP A 471 -5.52 -24.11 -52.90
C ASP A 471 -6.80 -24.58 -52.22
N LYS A 472 -7.37 -23.76 -51.32
CA LYS A 472 -8.64 -24.08 -50.66
C LYS A 472 -9.80 -24.12 -51.66
N VAL A 473 -9.85 -23.19 -52.60
CA VAL A 473 -10.88 -23.17 -53.66
C VAL A 473 -10.74 -24.37 -54.60
N HIS A 474 -9.52 -24.74 -54.97
CA HIS A 474 -9.26 -25.93 -55.78
C HIS A 474 -9.69 -27.23 -55.07
N LEU A 475 -9.55 -27.29 -53.74
CA LEU A 475 -10.03 -28.40 -52.91
C LEU A 475 -11.56 -28.47 -52.77
N PHE A 476 -12.28 -27.37 -53.00
CA PHE A 476 -13.76 -27.34 -53.01
C PHE A 476 -14.34 -27.64 -54.40
N LEU A 477 -13.54 -27.51 -55.46
CA LEU A 477 -13.95 -27.72 -56.85
C LEU A 477 -13.69 -29.14 -57.37
N ASN A 478 -12.89 -29.92 -56.64
CA ASN A 478 -12.71 -31.37 -56.80
C ASN A 478 -13.43 -32.10 -55.66
#